data_AF-A0A651FH88-F1
#
_entry.id   AF-A0A651FH88-F1
#
_cell.length_a   1.000
_cell.length_b   1.000
_cell.length_c   1.000
_cell.angle_alpha   90.00
_cell.angle_beta   90.00
_cell.angle_gamma   90.00
#
_symmetry.space_group_name_H-M   'P 1'
#
loop_
_entity.id
_entity.type
_entity.pdbx_description
1 polymer ?
#
loop_
_entity_poly.entity_id
_entity_poly.type
_entity_poly.pdbx_seq_one_letter_code
_entity_poly.pdbx_strand_id
1 'polypeptide(L)'
;RPAPEETETADEEQTPAQEETTRRPQPTPERETRTPAQAEPADDEQGTDGAEDAEDSEEETPENRAINRLAELDEAYRRVLQQPLLEAEFTDLIGEFEALKASVSGEGPLAETVAAAADIRIELLQIRAELQQVQRDLQGIETDQAQAAQDLERFVRQAQRSREYTAVGRLLPSTIYSGAELPRMYRLVSMEGNAIRTIAYVLPTEGLELEGMVGSIVGVRGDSEVGRSERVKIIRPVTADVLRAN
;
A
#
# COMPACT_ATOMS: atom_id res chain seq x y z
N ARG A 1 38.85 -9.42 48.41
CA ARG A 1 39.67 -10.37 47.60
C ARG A 1 38.89 -10.65 46.31
N PRO A 2 39.58 -10.66 45.17
CA PRO A 2 39.20 -10.06 43.88
C PRO A 2 38.46 -11.08 42.97
N ALA A 3 37.89 -10.78 41.80
CA ALA A 3 38.28 -9.83 40.76
C ALA A 3 37.08 -9.42 39.85
N PRO A 4 37.17 -8.28 39.15
CA PRO A 4 36.37 -7.99 37.95
C PRO A 4 37.02 -8.62 36.71
N GLU A 5 36.23 -9.22 35.82
CA GLU A 5 36.70 -9.68 34.51
C GLU A 5 36.49 -8.60 33.44
N GLU A 6 37.58 -8.42 32.70
CA GLU A 6 37.92 -7.52 31.62
C GLU A 6 37.03 -7.75 30.38
N THR A 7 36.40 -6.72 29.82
CA THR A 7 36.80 -6.06 28.56
C THR A 7 37.41 -6.99 27.50
N GLU A 8 36.61 -7.35 26.50
CA GLU A 8 37.11 -7.71 25.17
C GLU A 8 36.41 -6.82 24.14
N THR A 9 37.14 -5.77 23.77
CA THR A 9 36.91 -4.94 22.58
C THR A 9 37.40 -5.70 21.36
N ALA A 10 36.48 -6.13 20.50
CA ALA A 10 36.81 -6.51 19.13
C ALA A 10 36.56 -5.29 18.23
N ASP A 11 37.66 -4.62 17.90
CA ASP A 11 37.85 -3.89 16.65
C ASP A 11 37.43 -4.81 15.49
N GLU A 12 36.50 -4.37 14.65
CA GLU A 12 36.37 -4.94 13.31
C GLU A 12 36.34 -3.83 12.28
N GLU A 13 37.24 -4.01 11.32
CA GLU A 13 37.79 -3.05 10.39
C GLU A 13 36.75 -2.32 9.52
N GLN A 14 36.92 -1.00 9.48
CA GLN A 14 36.51 -0.20 8.33
C GLN A 14 37.29 -0.65 7.08
N THR A 15 36.58 -1.08 6.04
CA THR A 15 37.09 -1.04 4.66
C THR A 15 36.23 -0.08 3.82
N PRO A 16 36.82 0.90 3.12
CA PRO A 16 36.11 1.92 2.36
C PRO A 16 35.94 1.55 0.88
N ALA A 17 34.98 2.24 0.23
CA ALA A 17 34.92 2.58 -1.21
C ALA A 17 34.71 1.40 -2.18
N GLN A 18 34.07 1.51 -3.34
CA GLN A 18 33.32 2.49 -4.13
C GLN A 18 32.90 1.66 -5.35
N GLU A 19 31.69 1.82 -5.87
CA GLU A 19 31.41 1.84 -7.32
C GLU A 19 29.93 2.14 -7.56
N GLU A 20 29.62 3.43 -7.58
CA GLU A 20 28.43 3.98 -8.21
C GLU A 20 28.50 3.70 -9.72
N THR A 21 27.79 2.66 -10.17
CA THR A 21 27.45 2.53 -11.59
C THR A 21 26.18 3.33 -11.87
N THR A 22 26.40 4.54 -12.37
CA THR A 22 25.37 5.45 -12.91
C THR A 22 24.70 4.83 -14.14
N ARG A 23 23.60 4.09 -13.94
CA ARG A 23 22.71 3.70 -15.04
C ARG A 23 21.81 4.88 -15.41
N ARG A 24 22.19 5.53 -16.50
CA ARG A 24 21.37 6.47 -17.30
C ARG A 24 20.01 5.82 -17.63
N PRO A 25 18.86 6.44 -17.30
CA PRO A 25 17.57 6.00 -17.83
C PRO A 25 17.48 6.33 -19.33
N GLN A 26 17.20 5.32 -20.16
CA GLN A 26 16.84 5.53 -21.56
C GLN A 26 15.41 6.10 -21.65
N PRO A 27 15.15 7.05 -22.56
CA PRO A 27 13.79 7.53 -22.82
C PRO A 27 12.96 6.44 -23.52
N THR A 28 11.85 6.06 -22.91
CA THR A 28 10.81 5.22 -23.50
C THR A 28 10.15 5.96 -24.68
N PRO A 29 10.01 5.34 -25.87
CA PRO A 29 9.36 5.96 -27.01
C PRO A 29 7.85 6.13 -26.78
N GLU A 30 7.35 7.28 -27.22
CA GLU A 30 5.95 7.69 -27.28
C GLU A 30 5.11 6.65 -28.03
N ARG A 31 4.09 6.11 -27.36
CA ARG A 31 3.12 5.19 -27.96
C ARG A 31 2.04 6.03 -28.63
N GLU A 32 2.10 6.05 -29.96
CA GLU A 32 1.08 6.65 -30.84
C GLU A 32 -0.32 6.14 -30.48
N THR A 33 -1.22 7.07 -30.22
CA THR A 33 -2.65 6.89 -30.10
C THR A 33 -3.24 6.45 -31.43
N ARG A 34 -3.53 5.15 -31.57
CA ARG A 34 -4.41 4.65 -32.65
C ARG A 34 -5.87 4.80 -32.23
N THR A 35 -6.52 5.75 -32.89
CA THR A 35 -7.97 5.95 -32.98
C THR A 35 -8.69 4.65 -33.38
N PRO A 36 -9.82 4.29 -32.75
CA PRO A 36 -10.64 3.18 -33.18
C PRO A 36 -11.40 3.53 -34.46
N ALA A 37 -11.20 2.73 -35.51
CA ALA A 37 -11.99 2.78 -36.73
C ALA A 37 -13.34 2.08 -36.48
N GLN A 38 -14.39 2.87 -36.65
CA GLN A 38 -15.79 2.50 -36.68
C GLN A 38 -16.05 1.63 -37.92
N ALA A 39 -16.52 0.39 -37.71
CA ALA A 39 -17.00 -0.48 -38.78
C ALA A 39 -18.52 -0.54 -38.73
N GLU A 40 -19.15 -0.14 -39.83
CA GLU A 40 -20.57 -0.30 -40.12
C GLU A 40 -20.96 -1.78 -40.28
N PRO A 41 -22.22 -2.14 -40.02
CA PRO A 41 -22.75 -3.48 -40.27
C PRO A 41 -23.13 -3.63 -41.76
N ALA A 42 -22.62 -4.67 -42.40
CA ALA A 42 -23.11 -5.13 -43.69
C ALA A 42 -24.15 -6.24 -43.46
N ASP A 43 -25.39 -5.94 -43.84
CA ASP A 43 -26.42 -6.89 -44.23
C ASP A 43 -25.88 -7.79 -45.35
N ASP A 44 -25.98 -9.11 -45.17
CA ASP A 44 -26.02 -10.06 -46.28
C ASP A 44 -27.01 -11.18 -45.94
N GLU A 45 -28.24 -11.01 -46.40
CA GLU A 45 -29.23 -12.08 -46.57
C GLU A 45 -28.92 -12.84 -47.86
N GLN A 46 -28.50 -14.10 -47.74
CA GLN A 46 -28.62 -15.17 -48.73
C GLN A 46 -28.32 -16.47 -47.95
N GLY A 47 -29.24 -17.42 -47.75
CA GLY A 47 -30.20 -17.93 -48.71
C GLY A 47 -29.61 -19.12 -49.46
N THR A 48 -29.24 -20.20 -48.75
CA THR A 48 -29.03 -21.52 -49.37
C THR A 48 -29.67 -22.61 -48.52
N ASP A 49 -30.80 -23.03 -49.05
CA ASP A 49 -31.54 -24.27 -48.87
C ASP A 49 -30.69 -25.50 -49.21
N GLY A 50 -30.95 -26.61 -48.53
CA GLY A 50 -30.52 -27.95 -48.95
C GLY A 50 -29.35 -28.57 -48.18
N ALA A 51 -29.66 -29.43 -47.21
CA ALA A 51 -29.42 -30.87 -47.29
C ALA A 51 -29.62 -31.49 -45.90
N GLU A 52 -30.64 -32.34 -45.82
CA GLU A 52 -30.89 -33.29 -44.73
C GLU A 52 -29.70 -34.27 -44.63
N ASP A 53 -28.70 -33.95 -43.80
CA ASP A 53 -27.87 -34.97 -43.15
C ASP A 53 -28.48 -35.23 -41.77
N ALA A 54 -29.50 -36.08 -41.76
CA ALA A 54 -29.90 -36.81 -40.57
C ALA A 54 -28.89 -37.93 -40.34
N GLU A 55 -27.64 -37.55 -40.05
CA GLU A 55 -26.62 -38.45 -39.54
C GLU A 55 -26.98 -38.82 -38.10
N ASP A 56 -27.51 -40.03 -37.96
CA ASP A 56 -27.28 -40.97 -36.86
C ASP A 56 -26.93 -40.31 -35.52
N SER A 57 -27.95 -39.76 -34.85
CA SER A 57 -27.87 -39.45 -33.42
C SER A 57 -27.85 -40.76 -32.65
N GLU A 58 -26.70 -41.44 -32.65
CA GLU A 58 -26.38 -42.48 -31.67
C GLU A 58 -26.67 -41.88 -30.30
N GLU A 59 -27.67 -42.42 -29.58
CA GLU A 59 -28.03 -41.97 -28.25
C GLU A 59 -26.79 -42.07 -27.35
N GLU A 60 -26.13 -40.94 -27.09
CA GLU A 60 -24.98 -40.89 -26.21
C GLU A 60 -25.40 -41.45 -24.84
N THR A 61 -24.86 -42.61 -24.52
CA THR A 61 -25.03 -43.20 -23.20
C THR A 61 -24.53 -42.20 -22.15
N PRO A 62 -25.13 -42.17 -20.94
CA PRO A 62 -24.67 -41.29 -19.86
C PRO A 62 -23.18 -41.49 -19.55
N GLU A 63 -22.66 -42.69 -19.78
CA GLU A 63 -21.25 -43.05 -19.66
C GLU A 63 -20.36 -42.35 -20.70
N ASN A 64 -20.74 -42.36 -21.98
CA ASN A 64 -19.98 -41.66 -23.03
C ASN A 64 -19.97 -40.15 -22.79
N ARG A 65 -21.09 -39.58 -22.34
CA ARG A 65 -21.18 -38.15 -22.00
C ARG A 65 -20.22 -37.77 -20.88
N ALA A 66 -20.09 -38.62 -19.85
CA ALA A 66 -19.17 -38.39 -18.74
C ALA A 66 -17.69 -38.40 -19.19
N ILE A 67 -17.33 -39.33 -20.08
CA ILE A 67 -15.98 -39.40 -20.66
C ILE A 67 -15.67 -38.14 -21.48
N ASN A 68 -16.61 -37.73 -22.36
CA ASN A 68 -16.44 -36.54 -23.19
C ASN A 68 -16.28 -35.29 -22.30
N ARG A 69 -17.11 -35.16 -21.25
CA ARG A 69 -17.00 -34.06 -20.30
C ARG A 69 -15.68 -34.06 -19.54
N LEU A 70 -15.19 -35.24 -19.11
CA LEU A 70 -13.88 -35.35 -18.46
C LEU A 70 -12.75 -34.85 -19.38
N ALA A 71 -12.79 -35.22 -20.67
CA ALA A 71 -11.79 -34.81 -21.65
C ALA A 71 -11.78 -33.29 -21.88
N GLU A 72 -12.96 -32.66 -21.95
CA GLU A 72 -13.10 -31.20 -22.02
C GLU A 72 -12.50 -30.51 -20.79
N LEU A 73 -12.81 -31.02 -19.59
CA LEU A 73 -12.29 -30.47 -18.34
C LEU A 73 -10.78 -30.67 -18.20
N ASP A 74 -10.22 -31.77 -18.70
CA ASP A 74 -8.77 -32.00 -18.76
C ASP A 74 -8.07 -31.03 -19.73
N GLU A 75 -8.76 -30.57 -20.78
CA GLU A 75 -8.23 -29.51 -21.65
C GLU A 75 -8.29 -28.13 -20.97
N ALA A 76 -9.41 -27.82 -20.31
CA ALA A 76 -9.53 -26.61 -19.50
C ALA A 76 -8.45 -26.56 -18.41
N TYR A 77 -8.23 -27.68 -17.73
CA TYR A 77 -7.16 -27.87 -16.75
C TYR A 77 -5.79 -27.54 -17.32
N ARG A 78 -5.45 -28.07 -18.50
CA ARG A 78 -4.18 -27.77 -19.17
C ARG A 78 -4.03 -26.28 -19.50
N ARG A 79 -5.11 -25.61 -19.91
CA ARG A 79 -5.12 -24.16 -20.16
C ARG A 79 -4.90 -23.36 -18.87
N VAL A 80 -5.61 -23.69 -17.78
CA VAL A 80 -5.46 -23.01 -16.49
C VAL A 80 -4.04 -23.18 -15.93
N LEU A 81 -3.43 -24.35 -16.09
CA LEU A 81 -2.04 -24.57 -15.67
C LEU A 81 -1.00 -23.73 -16.41
N GLN A 82 -1.32 -23.23 -17.61
CA GLN A 82 -0.43 -22.37 -18.39
C GLN A 82 -0.58 -20.89 -18.02
N GLN A 83 -1.62 -20.53 -17.28
CA GLN A 83 -1.87 -19.15 -16.86
C GLN A 83 -0.93 -18.75 -15.70
N PRO A 84 -0.64 -17.44 -15.55
CA PRO A 84 0.05 -16.94 -14.37
C PRO A 84 -0.70 -17.32 -13.09
N LEU A 85 0.05 -17.73 -12.06
CA LEU A 85 -0.54 -18.29 -10.84
C LEU A 85 -1.59 -17.38 -10.21
N LEU A 86 -1.38 -16.06 -10.18
CA LEU A 86 -2.28 -15.09 -9.55
C LEU A 86 -3.57 -14.80 -10.33
N GLU A 87 -3.57 -15.07 -11.63
CA GLU A 87 -4.67 -14.78 -12.56
C GLU A 87 -5.51 -16.03 -12.88
N ALA A 88 -5.01 -17.21 -12.51
CA ALA A 88 -5.65 -18.48 -12.82
C ALA A 88 -6.92 -18.74 -11.98
N GLU A 89 -8.00 -19.15 -12.65
CA GLU A 89 -9.31 -19.44 -12.05
C GLU A 89 -9.41 -20.91 -11.58
N PHE A 90 -8.63 -21.26 -10.54
CA PHE A 90 -8.61 -22.63 -10.03
C PHE A 90 -9.92 -23.05 -9.37
N THR A 91 -10.56 -22.15 -8.62
CA THR A 91 -11.77 -22.44 -7.83
C THR A 91 -12.96 -22.82 -8.72
N ASP A 92 -13.14 -22.10 -9.83
CA ASP A 92 -14.22 -22.39 -10.77
C ASP A 92 -14.04 -23.77 -11.40
N LEU A 93 -12.81 -24.11 -11.81
CA LEU A 93 -12.50 -25.40 -12.39
C LEU A 93 -12.65 -26.56 -11.37
N ILE A 94 -12.34 -26.34 -10.09
CA ILE A 94 -12.63 -27.30 -9.02
C ILE A 94 -14.12 -27.60 -8.98
N GLY A 95 -14.97 -26.56 -8.98
CA GLY A 95 -16.43 -26.72 -8.95
C GLY A 95 -16.96 -27.52 -10.15
N GLU A 96 -16.39 -27.32 -11.34
CA GLU A 96 -16.75 -28.10 -12.54
C GLU A 96 -16.38 -29.59 -12.44
N PHE A 97 -15.20 -29.92 -11.87
CA PHE A 97 -14.83 -31.31 -11.62
C PHE A 97 -15.68 -31.95 -10.52
N GLU A 98 -16.05 -31.19 -9.48
CA GLU A 98 -16.97 -31.66 -8.44
C GLU A 98 -18.37 -31.94 -9.01
N ALA A 99 -18.86 -31.07 -9.89
CA ALA A 99 -20.12 -31.26 -10.59
C ALA A 99 -20.09 -32.50 -11.50
N LEU A 100 -18.98 -32.72 -12.23
CA LEU A 100 -18.79 -33.94 -13.00
C LEU A 100 -18.84 -35.16 -12.07
N LYS A 101 -18.09 -35.17 -10.96
CA LYS A 101 -18.09 -36.28 -10.01
C LYS A 101 -19.49 -36.58 -9.47
N ALA A 102 -20.25 -35.54 -9.11
CA ALA A 102 -21.63 -35.70 -8.64
C ALA A 102 -22.55 -36.29 -9.71
N SER A 103 -22.37 -35.93 -10.98
CA SER A 103 -23.19 -36.43 -12.10
C SER A 103 -22.95 -37.89 -12.44
N VAL A 104 -21.77 -38.44 -12.07
CA VAL A 104 -21.33 -39.80 -12.43
C VAL A 104 -21.55 -40.81 -11.28
N SER A 105 -22.46 -40.51 -10.34
CA SER A 105 -22.68 -41.30 -9.10
C SER A 105 -23.34 -42.69 -9.29
N GLY A 106 -23.07 -43.41 -10.38
CA GLY A 106 -23.60 -44.74 -10.69
C GLY A 106 -22.69 -45.91 -10.28
N GLU A 107 -23.28 -47.09 -10.11
CA GLU A 107 -22.55 -48.35 -9.90
C GLU A 107 -22.01 -48.87 -11.24
N GLY A 108 -20.78 -48.49 -11.59
CA GLY A 108 -20.13 -48.95 -12.82
C GLY A 108 -18.61 -48.74 -12.76
N PRO A 109 -17.79 -49.69 -13.26
CA PRO A 109 -16.33 -49.54 -13.25
C PRO A 109 -15.85 -48.27 -13.94
N LEU A 110 -16.54 -47.85 -15.01
CA LEU A 110 -16.21 -46.63 -15.74
C LEU A 110 -16.51 -45.37 -14.92
N ALA A 111 -17.64 -45.34 -14.22
CA ALA A 111 -18.03 -44.23 -13.35
C ALA A 111 -16.99 -44.01 -12.23
N GLU A 112 -16.51 -45.12 -11.63
CA GLU A 112 -15.44 -45.08 -10.63
C GLU A 112 -14.14 -44.51 -11.19
N THR A 113 -13.76 -44.87 -12.42
CA THR A 113 -12.53 -44.32 -13.05
C THR A 113 -12.63 -42.83 -13.33
N VAL A 114 -13.79 -42.34 -13.80
CA VAL A 114 -14.02 -40.91 -14.04
C VAL A 114 -13.99 -40.13 -12.74
N ALA A 115 -14.65 -40.65 -11.70
CA ALA A 115 -14.65 -40.05 -10.37
C ALA A 115 -13.23 -39.97 -9.78
N ALA A 116 -12.46 -41.06 -9.87
CA ALA A 116 -11.08 -41.09 -9.40
C ALA A 116 -10.16 -40.11 -10.16
N ALA A 117 -10.33 -39.98 -11.47
CA ALA A 117 -9.60 -38.99 -12.26
C ALA A 117 -9.95 -37.56 -11.85
N ALA A 118 -11.23 -37.26 -11.65
CA ALA A 118 -11.70 -35.97 -11.17
C ALA A 118 -11.14 -35.64 -9.77
N ASP A 119 -11.11 -36.60 -8.85
CA ASP A 119 -10.56 -36.42 -7.51
C ASP A 119 -9.07 -36.02 -7.53
N ILE A 120 -8.25 -36.70 -8.34
CA ILE A 120 -6.83 -36.36 -8.51
C ILE A 120 -6.67 -34.93 -9.04
N ARG A 121 -7.53 -34.50 -9.98
CA ARG A 121 -7.50 -33.15 -10.53
C ARG A 121 -7.91 -32.11 -9.51
N ILE A 122 -8.97 -32.36 -8.74
CA ILE A 122 -9.45 -31.48 -7.67
C ILE A 122 -8.33 -31.26 -6.65
N GLU A 123 -7.69 -32.34 -6.16
CA GLU A 123 -6.62 -32.24 -5.16
C GLU A 123 -5.45 -31.36 -5.67
N LEU A 124 -5.02 -31.57 -6.91
CA LEU A 124 -3.93 -30.79 -7.49
C LEU A 124 -4.32 -29.32 -7.73
N LEU A 125 -5.56 -29.04 -8.11
CA LEU A 125 -6.09 -27.68 -8.23
C LEU A 125 -6.20 -26.99 -6.86
N GLN A 126 -6.59 -27.71 -5.81
CA GLN A 126 -6.65 -27.19 -4.45
C GLN A 126 -5.26 -26.77 -3.96
N ILE A 127 -4.24 -27.61 -4.16
CA ILE A 127 -2.85 -27.26 -3.84
C ILE A 127 -2.40 -25.99 -4.56
N ARG A 128 -2.79 -25.83 -5.84
CA ARG A 128 -2.47 -24.63 -6.63
C ARG A 128 -3.23 -23.39 -6.13
N ALA A 129 -4.49 -23.53 -5.76
CA ALA A 129 -5.30 -22.46 -5.19
C ALA A 129 -4.74 -21.99 -3.84
N GLU A 130 -4.30 -22.92 -2.98
CA GLU A 130 -3.63 -22.60 -1.72
C GLU A 130 -2.32 -21.84 -1.97
N LEU A 131 -1.50 -22.30 -2.91
CA LEU A 131 -0.26 -21.60 -3.28
C LEU A 131 -0.53 -20.19 -3.81
N GLN A 132 -1.58 -20.03 -4.62
CA GLN A 132 -2.02 -18.74 -5.12
C GLN A 132 -2.43 -17.81 -3.96
N GLN A 133 -3.16 -18.32 -2.97
CA GLN A 133 -3.54 -17.54 -1.79
C GLN A 133 -2.31 -17.11 -0.97
N VAL A 134 -1.38 -18.03 -0.71
CA VAL A 134 -0.12 -17.72 -0.02
C VAL A 134 0.66 -16.62 -0.74
N GLN A 135 0.71 -16.66 -2.08
CA GLN A 135 1.39 -15.63 -2.85
C GLN A 135 0.69 -14.25 -2.74
N ARG A 136 -0.64 -14.21 -2.76
CA ARG A 136 -1.41 -12.96 -2.53
C ARG A 136 -1.15 -12.41 -1.14
N ASP A 137 -1.13 -13.26 -0.13
CA ASP A 137 -0.87 -12.86 1.26
C ASP A 137 0.55 -12.28 1.41
N LEU A 138 1.55 -12.88 0.77
CA LEU A 138 2.91 -12.35 0.75
C LEU A 138 2.99 -10.95 0.09
N GLN A 139 2.32 -10.75 -1.04
CA GLN A 139 2.25 -9.44 -1.70
C GLN A 139 1.55 -8.39 -0.82
N GLY A 140 0.52 -8.81 -0.07
CA GLY A 140 -0.13 -7.98 0.94
C GLY A 140 0.85 -7.54 2.02
N ILE A 141 1.59 -8.49 2.61
CA ILE A 141 2.59 -8.21 3.65
C ILE A 141 3.68 -7.26 3.16
N GLU A 142 4.20 -7.45 1.94
CA GLU A 142 5.21 -6.57 1.36
C GLU A 142 4.70 -5.13 1.19
N THR A 143 3.45 -5.00 0.72
CA THR A 143 2.80 -3.70 0.55
C THR A 143 2.60 -3.01 1.90
N ASP A 144 2.14 -3.74 2.91
CA ASP A 144 1.93 -3.23 4.27
C ASP A 144 3.25 -2.80 4.91
N GLN A 145 4.33 -3.57 4.73
CA GLN A 145 5.66 -3.22 5.22
C GLN A 145 6.19 -1.95 4.56
N ALA A 146 6.01 -1.81 3.24
CA ALA A 146 6.43 -0.61 2.52
C ALA A 146 5.68 0.65 3.03
N GLN A 147 4.38 0.52 3.30
CA GLN A 147 3.58 1.59 3.89
C GLN A 147 4.04 1.92 5.32
N ALA A 148 4.21 0.91 6.17
CA ALA A 148 4.67 1.10 7.54
C ALA A 148 6.04 1.78 7.61
N ALA A 149 6.96 1.46 6.70
CA ALA A 149 8.27 2.11 6.61
C ALA A 149 8.14 3.60 6.25
N GLN A 150 7.27 3.94 5.30
CA GLN A 150 6.99 5.34 4.93
C GLN A 150 6.35 6.11 6.09
N ASP A 151 5.44 5.48 6.81
CA ASP A 151 4.77 6.07 7.98
C ASP A 151 5.76 6.36 9.11
N LEU A 152 6.64 5.40 9.39
CA LEU A 152 7.70 5.57 10.37
C LEU A 152 8.64 6.72 9.97
N GLU A 153 9.04 6.79 8.70
CA GLU A 153 9.92 7.87 8.22
C GLU A 153 9.23 9.25 8.33
N ARG A 154 7.93 9.34 8.02
CA ARG A 154 7.13 10.55 8.24
C ARG A 154 7.08 10.93 9.72
N PHE A 155 6.83 9.96 10.59
CA PHE A 155 6.79 10.16 12.04
C PHE A 155 8.14 10.63 12.59
N VAL A 156 9.25 9.98 12.20
CA VAL A 156 10.60 10.35 12.61
C VAL A 156 10.93 11.78 12.17
N ARG A 157 10.63 12.15 10.92
CA ARG A 157 10.84 13.53 10.44
C ARG A 157 10.00 14.54 11.22
N GLN A 158 8.76 14.22 11.54
CA GLN A 158 7.90 15.08 12.35
C GLN A 158 8.43 15.24 13.78
N ALA A 159 8.88 14.14 14.39
CA ALA A 159 9.47 14.14 15.73
C ALA A 159 10.82 14.88 15.79
N GLN A 160 11.64 14.79 14.73
CA GLN A 160 12.87 15.57 14.63
C GLN A 160 12.57 17.07 14.54
N ARG A 161 11.65 17.48 13.66
CA ARG A 161 11.22 18.88 13.57
C ARG A 161 10.70 19.42 14.90
N SER A 162 9.92 18.64 15.66
CA SER A 162 9.37 19.09 16.94
C SER A 162 10.43 19.24 18.04
N ARG A 163 11.47 18.40 18.05
CA ARG A 163 12.58 18.48 19.01
C ARG A 163 13.49 19.70 18.83
N GLU A 164 13.47 20.31 17.65
CA GLU A 164 14.30 21.48 17.39
C GLU A 164 13.66 22.81 17.86
N TYR A 165 12.40 22.82 18.32
CA TYR A 165 11.77 24.05 18.81
C TYR A 165 11.93 24.21 20.32
N THR A 166 12.26 25.43 20.75
CA THR A 166 12.31 25.81 22.16
C THR A 166 10.92 25.85 22.79
N ALA A 167 9.90 26.22 22.01
CA ALA A 167 8.49 26.15 22.40
C ALA A 167 7.57 26.00 21.17
N VAL A 168 6.41 25.37 21.38
CA VAL A 168 5.37 25.22 20.35
C VAL A 168 4.03 25.65 20.93
N GLY A 169 3.23 26.38 20.16
CA GLY A 169 1.88 26.79 20.58
C GLY A 169 1.17 27.62 19.50
N ARG A 170 -0.06 28.06 19.79
CA ARG A 170 -0.77 29.00 18.90
C ARG A 170 -0.21 30.40 19.11
N LEU A 171 0.22 31.05 18.05
CA LEU A 171 0.75 32.41 18.09
C LEU A 171 -0.40 33.41 18.14
N LEU A 172 -0.41 34.30 19.13
CA LEU A 172 -1.40 35.37 19.27
C LEU A 172 -0.70 36.70 19.56
N PRO A 173 -1.31 37.84 19.20
CA PRO A 173 -0.81 39.13 19.67
C PRO A 173 -0.92 39.19 21.19
N SER A 174 0.09 39.77 21.84
CA SER A 174 0.02 40.03 23.28
C SER A 174 -0.78 41.31 23.53
N THR A 175 -1.73 41.25 24.46
CA THR A 175 -2.49 42.42 24.92
C THR A 175 -1.70 43.26 25.91
N ILE A 176 -0.72 42.66 26.60
CA ILE A 176 0.14 43.32 27.59
C ILE A 176 1.26 44.10 26.89
N TYR A 177 1.72 43.59 25.75
CA TYR A 177 2.88 44.08 25.02
C TYR A 177 2.43 44.57 23.63
N SER A 178 1.79 45.74 23.61
CA SER A 178 1.13 46.29 22.41
C SER A 178 1.98 47.28 21.61
N GLY A 179 3.11 47.76 22.15
CA GLY A 179 3.92 48.82 21.53
C GLY A 179 3.61 50.23 22.02
N ALA A 180 2.53 50.44 22.80
CA ALA A 180 2.12 51.78 23.27
C ALA A 180 2.96 52.26 24.47
N GLU A 181 3.22 51.39 25.44
CA GLU A 181 4.04 51.67 26.64
C GLU A 181 5.17 50.66 26.84
N LEU A 182 5.06 49.48 26.21
CA LEU A 182 6.02 48.37 26.27
C LEU A 182 6.26 47.84 24.85
N PRO A 183 7.43 47.23 24.55
CA PRO A 183 7.74 46.68 23.23
C PRO A 183 6.67 45.68 22.76
N ARG A 184 6.28 45.74 21.48
CA ARG A 184 5.32 44.80 20.89
C ARG A 184 5.85 43.37 21.01
N MET A 185 5.05 42.44 21.53
CA MET A 185 5.39 41.01 21.58
C MET A 185 4.21 40.14 21.16
N TYR A 186 4.53 38.91 20.76
CA TYR A 186 3.55 37.85 20.53
C TYR A 186 3.56 36.90 21.73
N ARG A 187 2.50 36.11 21.87
CA ARG A 187 2.40 35.06 22.89
C ARG A 187 2.12 33.72 22.22
N LEU A 188 2.81 32.69 22.68
CA LEU A 188 2.51 31.30 22.38
C LEU A 188 1.58 30.77 23.47
N VAL A 189 0.39 30.32 23.08
CA VAL A 189 -0.57 29.69 23.99
C VAL A 189 -0.61 28.19 23.81
N SER A 190 -0.80 27.47 24.91
CA SER A 190 -1.00 26.02 24.92
C SER A 190 -2.24 25.65 24.11
N MET A 191 -2.11 24.58 23.34
CA MET A 191 -3.23 23.90 22.70
C MET A 191 -3.73 22.71 23.51
N GLU A 192 -3.02 22.37 24.60
CA GLU A 192 -3.31 21.21 25.42
C GLU A 192 -4.19 21.63 26.61
N GLY A 193 -5.37 21.02 26.72
CA GLY A 193 -6.34 21.23 27.79
C GLY A 193 -7.44 22.27 27.51
N ASN A 194 -8.42 22.36 28.43
CA ASN A 194 -9.58 23.25 28.31
C ASN A 194 -9.28 24.73 28.64
N ALA A 195 -8.05 25.06 29.04
CA ALA A 195 -7.67 26.41 29.48
C ALA A 195 -6.54 26.98 28.63
N ILE A 196 -6.76 28.18 28.06
CA ILE A 196 -5.76 28.90 27.28
C ILE A 196 -4.68 29.44 28.23
N ARG A 197 -3.53 28.77 28.29
CA ARG A 197 -2.37 29.19 29.09
C ARG A 197 -1.24 29.70 28.21
N THR A 198 -0.66 30.85 28.55
CA THR A 198 0.56 31.34 27.88
C THR A 198 1.76 30.47 28.27
N ILE A 199 2.44 29.94 27.26
CA ILE A 199 3.67 29.15 27.39
C ILE A 199 4.89 30.07 27.38
N ALA A 200 4.93 30.99 26.41
CA ALA A 200 6.04 31.93 26.23
C ALA A 200 5.57 33.20 25.53
N TYR A 201 6.30 34.30 25.75
CA TYR A 201 6.26 35.47 24.88
C TYR A 201 7.37 35.36 23.83
N VAL A 202 7.10 35.86 22.63
CA VAL A 202 8.01 35.83 21.49
C VAL A 202 8.28 37.26 21.08
N LEU A 203 9.55 37.63 21.08
CA LEU A 203 10.02 38.93 20.62
C LEU A 203 9.93 39.01 19.08
N PRO A 204 9.50 40.15 18.52
CA PRO A 204 9.67 40.39 17.09
C PRO A 204 11.17 40.49 16.78
N THR A 205 11.63 39.71 15.80
CA THR A 205 13.00 39.74 15.30
C THR A 205 12.96 40.18 13.83
N GLU A 206 13.90 41.04 13.43
CA GLU A 206 14.00 41.46 12.03
C GLU A 206 14.22 40.25 11.11
N GLY A 207 13.52 40.24 9.96
CA GLY A 207 13.56 39.12 9.01
C GLY A 207 12.60 37.96 9.32
N LEU A 208 11.93 37.96 10.48
CA LEU A 208 10.89 36.98 10.82
C LEU A 208 9.50 37.63 10.75
N GLU A 209 8.69 37.21 9.77
CA GLU A 209 7.32 37.72 9.57
C GLU A 209 6.32 37.04 10.53
N LEU A 210 6.48 37.28 11.83
CA LEU A 210 5.60 36.70 12.87
C LEU A 210 4.14 37.17 12.75
N GLU A 211 3.92 38.36 12.20
CA GLU A 211 2.60 38.93 12.01
C GLU A 211 1.73 38.09 11.07
N GLY A 212 2.30 37.56 9.98
CA GLY A 212 1.62 36.64 9.06
C GLY A 212 1.32 35.27 9.65
N MET A 213 1.93 34.92 10.79
CA MET A 213 1.75 33.62 11.45
C MET A 213 0.73 33.67 12.60
N VAL A 214 0.18 34.85 12.90
CA VAL A 214 -0.81 35.02 13.97
C VAL A 214 -2.04 34.15 13.71
N GLY A 215 -2.48 33.45 14.76
CA GLY A 215 -3.60 32.51 14.72
C GLY A 215 -3.21 31.08 14.34
N SER A 216 -2.02 30.89 13.77
CA SER A 216 -1.49 29.57 13.40
C SER A 216 -0.74 28.91 14.57
N ILE A 217 -0.53 27.60 14.46
CA ILE A 217 0.35 26.85 15.36
C ILE A 217 1.78 27.07 14.88
N VAL A 218 2.64 27.58 15.75
CA VAL A 218 4.00 27.95 15.40
C VAL A 218 4.96 27.25 16.36
N GLY A 219 5.97 26.60 15.78
CA GLY A 219 7.16 26.16 16.49
C GLY A 219 8.20 27.27 16.46
N VAL A 220 8.71 27.66 17.63
CA VAL A 220 9.69 28.73 17.75
C VAL A 220 10.99 28.18 18.33
N ARG A 221 12.09 28.41 17.61
CA ARG A 221 13.45 28.09 18.03
C ARG A 221 14.21 29.37 18.33
N GLY A 222 14.91 29.37 19.46
CA GLY A 222 15.78 30.46 19.85
C GLY A 222 16.08 30.47 21.33
N ASP A 223 16.78 31.50 21.77
CA ASP A 223 17.20 31.65 23.15
C ASP A 223 16.00 32.01 24.02
N SER A 224 15.83 31.28 25.12
CA SER A 224 14.79 31.56 26.12
C SER A 224 15.39 32.18 27.37
N GLU A 225 14.89 33.34 27.75
CA GLU A 225 15.16 33.99 29.02
C GLU A 225 13.90 33.92 29.90
N VAL A 226 14.05 33.72 31.21
CA VAL A 226 12.91 33.78 32.13
C VAL A 226 12.66 35.24 32.51
N GLY A 227 11.46 35.75 32.20
CA GLY A 227 11.09 37.14 32.49
C GLY A 227 11.06 37.44 34.00
N ARG A 228 11.38 38.70 34.39
CA ARG A 228 11.49 39.11 35.80
C ARG A 228 10.16 39.25 36.55
N SER A 229 9.03 39.43 35.85
CA SER A 229 7.73 39.75 36.46
C SER A 229 6.69 38.63 36.37
N GLU A 230 6.85 37.69 35.44
CA GLU A 230 5.91 36.59 35.20
C GLU A 230 6.72 35.31 35.02
N ARG A 231 6.28 34.18 35.59
CA ARG A 231 6.95 32.86 35.46
C ARG A 231 6.85 32.27 34.03
N VAL A 232 6.81 33.14 33.03
CA VAL A 232 6.60 32.85 31.62
C VAL A 232 7.91 33.17 30.90
N LYS A 233 8.32 32.30 29.99
CA LYS A 233 9.57 32.46 29.23
C LYS A 233 9.39 33.54 28.16
N ILE A 234 10.43 34.33 27.91
CA ILE A 234 10.54 35.22 26.77
C ILE A 234 11.55 34.59 25.81
N ILE A 235 11.15 34.36 24.57
CA ILE A 235 11.96 33.74 23.54
C ILE A 235 12.37 34.81 22.53
N ARG A 236 13.68 34.91 22.25
CA ARG A 236 14.21 35.63 21.09
C ARG A 236 14.27 34.63 19.93
N PRO A 237 13.33 34.68 18.97
CA PRO A 237 13.28 33.69 17.92
C PRO A 237 14.47 33.89 16.96
N VAL A 238 15.16 32.78 16.69
CA VAL A 238 16.10 32.62 15.56
C VAL A 238 15.35 32.07 14.34
N THR A 239 14.37 31.20 14.58
CA THR A 239 13.51 30.62 13.54
C THR A 239 12.10 30.43 14.08
N ALA A 240 11.10 30.64 13.24
CA ALA A 240 9.70 30.39 13.55
C ALA A 240 9.03 29.73 12.34
N ASP A 241 8.43 28.56 12.55
CA ASP A 241 7.83 27.74 11.51
C ASP A 241 6.37 27.45 11.83
N VAL A 242 5.49 27.61 10.83
CA VAL A 242 4.09 27.24 10.96
C VAL A 242 3.95 25.72 10.88
N LEU A 243 3.46 25.11 11.96
CA LEU A 243 3.18 23.69 12.05
C LEU A 243 1.72 23.47 11.62
N ARG A 244 1.51 22.87 10.45
CA ARG A 244 0.15 22.46 10.06
C ARG A 244 -0.33 21.37 11.03
N ALA A 245 -1.48 21.59 11.65
CA ALA A 245 -2.26 20.49 12.19
C ALA A 245 -2.83 19.73 10.98
N ASN A 246 -2.36 18.51 10.78
CA ASN A 246 -3.07 17.54 9.95
C ASN A 246 -4.29 17.04 10.72
#